data_AF-A0A2G6FFL2-F1
#
_entry.id   AF-A0A2G6FFL2-F1
#
_cell.length_a   1.000
_cell.length_b   1.000
_cell.length_c   1.000
_cell.angle_alpha   90.00
_cell.angle_beta   90.00
_cell.angle_gamma   90.00
#
_symmetry.space_group_name_H-M   'P 1'
#
loop_
_entity.id
_entity.type
_entity.pdbx_description
1 polymer ?
#
loop_
_entity_poly.entity_id
_entity_poly.type
_entity_poly.pdbx_seq_one_letter_code
_entity_poly.pdbx_strand_id
1 'polypeptide(L)' 'MIVDALSRQESCGGHFNEAFQTAENEALRDDEHFCHVTAWEYHGTEKSPQPHIEPLDFEHVPLTQRSYK' A
#
# COMPACT_ATOMS: atom_id res chain seq x y z
N MET A 1 -3.21 -4.14 -8.49
CA MET A 1 -3.47 -3.54 -9.82
C MET A 1 -2.29 -2.65 -10.18
N ILE A 2 -1.84 -2.57 -11.44
CA ILE A 2 -0.56 -1.90 -11.79
C ILE A 2 -0.57 -0.40 -11.46
N VAL A 3 -1.66 0.34 -11.74
CA VAL A 3 -1.66 1.79 -11.47
C VAL A 3 -1.72 2.09 -9.96
N ASP A 4 -2.33 1.21 -9.16
CA ASP A 4 -2.26 1.29 -7.69
C ASP A 4 -0.82 1.10 -7.19
N ALA A 5 -0.15 0.06 -7.69
CA ALA A 5 1.24 -0.23 -7.36
C ALA A 5 2.21 0.90 -7.80
N LEU A 6 1.92 1.60 -8.90
CA LEU A 6 2.70 2.76 -9.33
C LEU A 6 2.50 3.98 -8.41
N SER A 7 1.28 4.16 -7.88
CA SER A 7 0.95 5.29 -7.01
C SER A 7 1.45 5.12 -5.57
N ARG A 8 1.64 3.87 -5.12
CA ARG A 8 2.12 3.55 -3.77
C ARG A 8 3.62 3.79 -3.68
N GLN A 9 3.99 4.89 -3.03
CA GLN A 9 5.37 5.28 -2.76
C GLN A 9 5.83 4.71 -1.41
N GLU A 10 5.65 3.40 -1.23
CA GLU A 10 6.01 2.65 -0.03
C GLU A 10 6.37 1.19 -0.38
N SER A 11 6.86 0.43 0.60
CA SER A 11 6.82 -1.03 0.57
C SER A 11 6.00 -1.56 1.74
N CYS A 12 5.00 -2.40 1.47
CA CYS A 12 4.12 -2.97 2.48
C CYS A 12 3.68 -4.39 2.09
N GLY A 13 4.06 -5.38 2.91
CA GLY A 13 3.70 -6.79 2.69
C GLY A 13 4.24 -7.34 1.37
N GLY A 14 3.35 -7.80 0.49
CA GLY A 14 3.72 -8.35 -0.83
C GLY A 14 3.99 -7.28 -1.90
N HIS A 15 3.69 -6.01 -1.63
CA HIS A 15 4.10 -4.89 -2.48
C HIS A 15 5.47 -4.40 -2.02
N PHE A 16 6.50 -4.67 -2.82
CA PHE A 16 7.88 -4.26 -2.52
C PHE A 16 8.43 -3.41 -3.66
N ASN A 17 8.94 -2.24 -3.30
CA ASN A 17 9.54 -1.27 -4.20
C ASN A 17 10.93 -0.90 -3.66
N GLU A 18 11.97 -1.18 -4.45
CA GLU A 18 13.37 -0.94 -4.06
C GLU A 18 13.70 0.53 -3.80
N ALA A 19 12.88 1.47 -4.31
CA ALA A 19 12.99 2.89 -3.98
C ALA A 19 12.50 3.21 -2.55
N PHE A 20 11.70 2.33 -1.96
CA PHE A 20 11.07 2.48 -0.64
C PHE A 20 11.36 1.26 0.22
N GLN A 21 12.63 1.06 0.53
CA GLN A 21 13.10 0.01 1.44
C GLN A 21 14.03 0.61 2.51
N THR A 22 14.20 -0.10 3.62
CA THR A 22 15.19 0.26 4.63
C THR A 22 16.61 0.00 4.10
N ALA A 23 17.64 0.47 4.83
CA ALA A 23 19.03 0.20 4.47
C ALA A 23 19.38 -1.30 4.48
N GLU A 24 18.57 -2.10 5.17
CA GLU A 24 18.66 -3.55 5.28
C GLU A 24 17.94 -4.31 4.16
N ASN A 25 17.34 -3.63 3.19
CA ASN A 25 16.46 -4.20 2.17
C ASN A 25 15.17 -4.81 2.74
N GLU A 26 14.65 -4.26 3.85
CA GLU A 26 13.32 -4.60 4.37
C GLU A 26 12.27 -3.57 3.88
N ALA A 27 11.00 -3.95 3.96
CA ALA A 27 9.90 -3.08 3.55
C ALA A 27 9.86 -1.80 4.41
N LEU A 28 9.91 -0.64 3.75
CA LEU A 28 9.67 0.67 4.37
C LEU A 28 8.23 1.09 4.12
N ARG A 29 7.37 0.86 5.11
CA ARG A 29 5.94 1.18 5.06
C ARG A 29 5.71 2.65 5.44
N ASP A 30 4.72 3.29 4.82
CA ASP A 30 4.32 4.66 5.12
C ASP A 30 2.84 4.71 5.53
N ASP A 31 2.63 4.55 6.84
CA ASP A 31 1.31 4.54 7.47
C ASP A 31 0.63 5.93 7.47
N GLU A 32 1.35 7.03 7.23
CA GLU A 32 0.76 8.37 7.16
C GLU A 32 -0.04 8.54 5.86
N HIS A 33 0.51 8.05 4.74
CA HIS A 33 -0.09 8.26 3.41
C HIS A 33 -0.85 7.04 2.89
N PHE A 34 -0.47 5.82 3.30
CA PHE A 34 -0.96 4.59 2.67
C PHE A 34 -1.67 3.62 3.62
N CYS A 35 -2.08 4.08 4.81
CA CYS A 35 -2.93 3.33 5.74
C CYS A 35 -4.40 3.25 5.27
N HIS A 36 -4.61 2.61 4.13
CA HIS A 36 -5.91 2.42 3.50
C HIS A 36 -5.90 1.20 2.57
N VAL A 37 -7.08 0.64 2.32
CA VAL A 37 -7.29 -0.32 1.23
C VAL A 37 -7.81 0.40 -0.01
N THR A 38 -7.41 -0.07 -1.18
CA THR A 38 -7.95 0.38 -2.46
C THR A 38 -8.67 -0.76 -3.15
N ALA A 39 -9.98 -0.62 -3.36
CA ALA A 39 -10.74 -1.47 -4.26
C ALA A 39 -10.91 -0.77 -5.62
N TRP A 40 -10.75 -1.52 -6.70
CA TRP A 40 -10.86 -0.97 -8.05
C TRP A 40 -12.09 -1.54 -8.74
N GLU A 41 -13.09 -0.69 -8.93
CA GLU A 41 -14.34 -1.05 -9.62
C GLU A 41 -14.11 -1.10 -11.13
N TYR A 42 -14.58 -2.18 -11.74
CA TYR A 42 -14.52 -2.37 -13.18
C TYR A 42 -15.72 -1.72 -13.87
N HIS A 43 -15.46 -0.81 -14.82
CA HIS A 43 -16.49 -0.09 -15.58
C HIS A 43 -16.61 -0.52 -17.05
N GLY A 44 -15.97 -1.62 -17.45
CA GLY A 44 -15.87 -2.04 -18.86
C GLY A 44 -14.46 -1.81 -19.43
N THR A 45 -14.15 -2.45 -20.57
CA THR A 45 -12.80 -2.46 -21.16
C THR A 45 -12.34 -1.10 -21.65
N GLU A 46 -13.26 -0.27 -22.12
CA GLU A 46 -12.99 1.06 -22.70
C GLU A 46 -12.94 2.18 -21.66
N LYS A 47 -13.20 1.86 -20.39
CA LYS A 47 -13.26 2.84 -19.30
C LYS A 47 -12.18 2.55 -18.28
N SER A 48 -11.59 3.62 -17.74
CA SER A 48 -10.68 3.49 -16.60
C SER A 48 -11.42 2.89 -15.40
N PRO A 49 -10.77 2.00 -14.62
CA PRO A 49 -11.35 1.51 -13.39
C PRO A 49 -11.45 2.64 -12.36
N GLN A 50 -12.48 2.61 -11.53
CA GLN A 50 -12.68 3.62 -10.48
C GLN A 50 -12.09 3.13 -9.16
N PRO A 51 -11.20 3.91 -8.52
CA PRO A 51 -10.72 3.58 -7.18
C PRO A 51 -11.77 3.93 -6.13
N HIS A 52 -11.88 3.06 -5.14
CA HIS A 52 -12.58 3.25 -3.88
C HIS A 52 -11.56 3.08 -2.76
N ILE A 53 -11.36 4.13 -1.98
CA ILE A 53 -10.36 4.17 -0.90
C ILE A 53 -11.10 4.13 0.43
N GLU A 54 -10.75 3.17 1.27
CA GLU A 54 -11.27 3.04 2.63
C GLU A 54 -10.10 3.13 3.62
N PRO A 55 -10.10 4.14 4.53
CA PRO A 55 -9.05 4.28 5.53
C PRO A 55 -9.09 3.12 6.51
N LEU A 56 -7.92 2.66 6.95
CA LEU A 56 -7.81 1.65 7.99
C LEU A 56 -7.54 2.34 9.33
N ASP A 57 -8.29 1.94 10.36
CA ASP A 57 -8.09 2.38 11.73
C ASP A 57 -7.82 1.18 12.64
N PHE A 58 -6.87 1.34 13.58
CA PHE A 58 -6.32 0.27 14.39
C PHE A 58 -6.41 0.61 15.88
N GLU A 59 -7.60 0.40 16.46
CA GLU A 59 -7.89 0.77 17.86
C GLU A 59 -7.13 -0.09 18.89
N HIS A 60 -7.04 -1.40 18.67
CA HIS A 60 -6.57 -2.35 19.69
C HIS A 60 -5.10 -2.74 19.54
N VAL A 61 -4.55 -2.68 18.32
CA VAL A 61 -3.18 -3.09 18.04
C VAL A 61 -2.51 -1.97 17.25
N PRO A 62 -1.68 -1.15 17.89
CA PRO A 62 -0.95 -0.09 17.21
C PRO A 62 -0.10 -0.64 16.07
N LEU A 63 0.01 0.15 15.00
CA LEU A 63 0.86 -0.18 13.86
C LEU A 63 2.34 -0.14 14.28
N THR A 64 3.07 -1.19 13.90
CA THR A 64 4.53 -1.29 14.09
C THR A 64 5.20 -1.71 12.79
N GLN A 65 6.40 -1.21 12.53
CA GLN A 65 7.22 -1.70 11.42
C GLN A 65 7.72 -3.11 11.73
N ARG A 66 7.49 -4.04 10.79
CA ARG A 66 7.92 -5.43 10.92
C ARG A 66 9.39 -5.55 10.49
N SER A 67 10.21 -6.15 11.35
CA SER A 67 11.58 -6.57 11.03
C SER A 67 11.75 -8.07 11.31
N TYR A 68 12.62 -8.73 10.56
CA TYR A 68 12.91 -10.16 10.72
C TYR A 68 14.25 -10.44 11.42
N LYS A 69 14.87 -9.39 11.96
CA LYS A 69 16.05 -9.50 12.82
C LYS A 69 15.70 -9.93 14.24
#